data_AF-A0A3L7Y0Y4-F1
#
_entry.id   AF-A0A3L7Y0Y4-F1
#
_cell.length_a   1.000
_cell.length_b   1.000
_cell.length_c   1.000
_cell.angle_alpha   90.00
_cell.angle_beta   90.00
_cell.angle_gamma   90.00
#
_symmetry.space_group_name_H-M   'P 1'
#
loop_
_entity.id
_entity.type
_entity.pdbx_description
1 polymer ?
#
loop_
_entity_poly.entity_id
_entity_poly.type
_entity_poly.pdbx_seq_one_letter_code
_entity_poly.pdbx_strand_id
1 'polypeptide(L)'
;MKRQSATRNSASGDHVLGPVLTGIVGRARGVLHGLEITLDIALAGVLVIAIALIGADTVGLVAEGIHEGGIDAALLILDRVLLVFIIAELLYTLRLSLARTQLILEPFLIIGLVAVVRRVLVVTAQAERILSEGGNLEPILWELGVLAGLIISLAVALSLARRHGDGPRELQAD
;
A
#
# COMPACT_ATOMS: atom_id res chain seq x y z
N MET A 1 -44.04 -23.93 51.26
CA MET A 1 -42.84 -24.55 51.88
C MET A 1 -41.63 -24.20 51.04
N LYS A 2 -40.63 -23.56 51.67
CA LYS A 2 -39.36 -23.08 51.10
C LYS A 2 -38.47 -24.25 50.66
N ARG A 3 -37.82 -24.13 49.51
CA ARG A 3 -36.51 -24.76 49.25
C ARG A 3 -35.58 -23.74 48.58
N GLN A 4 -34.87 -23.00 49.43
CA GLN A 4 -33.57 -22.43 49.11
C GLN A 4 -32.54 -23.54 49.28
N SER A 5 -31.69 -23.78 48.30
CA SER A 5 -30.43 -24.50 48.53
C SER A 5 -29.42 -24.19 47.44
N ALA A 6 -28.28 -23.69 47.90
CA ALA A 6 -26.95 -23.75 47.31
C ALA A 6 -26.64 -22.78 46.16
N THR A 7 -26.39 -21.52 46.57
CA THR A 7 -25.34 -20.68 45.99
C THR A 7 -24.01 -21.44 45.98
N ARG A 8 -23.65 -22.03 44.84
CA ARG A 8 -22.31 -22.60 44.62
C ARG A 8 -21.39 -21.45 44.23
N ASN A 9 -20.63 -21.00 45.23
CA ASN A 9 -19.57 -20.02 45.12
C ASN A 9 -18.44 -20.57 44.24
N SER A 10 -18.29 -20.05 43.01
CA SER A 10 -17.17 -20.33 42.10
C SER A 10 -16.41 -19.04 41.79
N ALA A 11 -16.01 -18.31 42.83
CA ALA A 11 -15.20 -17.10 42.71
C ALA A 11 -13.96 -17.23 43.62
N SER A 12 -12.86 -17.79 43.11
CA SER A 12 -11.55 -17.63 43.76
C SER A 12 -10.33 -18.05 42.91
N GLY A 13 -10.40 -17.99 41.57
CA GLY A 13 -9.26 -18.31 40.69
C GLY A 13 -8.85 -17.18 39.74
N ASP A 14 -9.80 -16.39 39.26
CA ASP A 14 -9.58 -15.48 38.11
C ASP A 14 -9.04 -14.09 38.51
N HIS A 15 -8.96 -13.75 39.80
CA HIS A 15 -8.61 -12.39 40.24
C HIS A 15 -7.11 -12.09 40.34
N VAL A 16 -6.23 -13.09 40.33
CA VAL A 16 -4.79 -12.88 40.56
C VAL A 16 -4.00 -12.80 39.23
N LEU A 17 -4.52 -13.37 38.14
CA LEU A 17 -3.83 -13.42 36.85
C LEU A 17 -4.08 -12.18 35.96
N GLY A 18 -5.16 -11.43 36.20
CA GLY A 18 -5.51 -10.22 35.45
C GLY A 18 -4.55 -9.02 35.60
N PRO A 19 -4.07 -8.66 36.81
CA PRO A 19 -3.30 -7.42 37.03
C PRO A 19 -1.91 -7.42 36.41
N VAL A 20 -1.24 -8.58 36.42
CA VAL A 20 0.14 -8.72 35.89
C VAL A 20 0.14 -8.73 34.36
N LEU A 21 -0.80 -9.46 33.76
CA LEU A 21 -0.95 -9.50 32.30
C LEU A 21 -1.35 -8.14 31.73
N THR A 22 -2.23 -7.39 32.41
CA THR A 22 -2.64 -6.05 31.97
C THR A 22 -1.50 -5.02 32.02
N GLY A 23 -0.62 -5.10 33.03
CA GLY A 23 0.56 -4.22 33.12
C GLY A 23 1.58 -4.45 32.00
N ILE A 24 1.85 -5.72 31.66
CA ILE A 24 2.79 -6.07 30.58
C ILE A 24 2.21 -5.71 29.21
N VAL A 25 0.92 -6.00 28.98
CA VAL A 25 0.22 -5.65 27.72
C VAL A 25 0.14 -4.14 27.52
N GLY A 26 -0.11 -3.37 28.59
CA GLY A 26 -0.13 -1.90 28.52
C GLY A 26 1.22 -1.32 28.11
N ARG A 27 2.32 -1.86 28.64
CA ARG A 27 3.68 -1.41 28.31
C ARG A 27 4.08 -1.82 26.88
N ALA A 28 3.75 -3.04 26.45
CA ALA A 28 3.97 -3.50 25.09
C ALA A 28 3.20 -2.64 24.06
N ARG A 29 1.94 -2.29 24.36
CA ARG A 29 1.11 -1.43 23.51
C ARG A 29 1.68 -0.01 23.39
N GLY A 30 2.22 0.55 24.47
CA GLY A 30 2.87 1.86 24.46
C GLY A 30 4.11 1.90 23.57
N VAL A 31 4.95 0.86 23.61
CA VAL A 31 6.14 0.75 22.75
C VAL A 31 5.73 0.55 21.27
N LEU A 32 4.73 -0.27 21.01
CA LEU A 32 4.23 -0.52 19.65
C LEU A 32 3.66 0.76 19.02
N HIS A 33 2.90 1.54 19.79
CA HIS A 33 2.32 2.80 19.32
C HIS A 33 3.39 3.87 19.07
N GLY A 34 4.43 3.93 19.91
CA GLY A 34 5.58 4.79 19.67
C GLY A 34 6.35 4.43 18.39
N LEU A 35 6.48 3.13 18.09
CA LEU A 35 7.11 2.64 16.87
C LEU A 35 6.29 3.01 15.62
N GLU A 36 4.96 2.83 15.67
CA GLU A 36 4.05 3.18 14.57
C GLU A 36 4.16 4.66 14.19
N ILE A 37 4.12 5.55 15.19
CA ILE A 37 4.27 7.01 14.97
C ILE A 37 5.63 7.36 14.39
N THR A 38 6.70 6.74 14.90
CA THR A 38 8.06 7.00 14.42
C THR A 38 8.22 6.56 12.96
N LEU A 39 7.67 5.39 12.62
CA LEU A 39 7.71 4.86 11.26
C LEU A 39 6.94 5.75 10.28
N ASP A 40 5.74 6.20 10.67
CA ASP A 40 4.91 7.08 9.85
C ASP A 40 5.59 8.43 9.59
N ILE A 41 6.20 9.03 10.61
CA ILE A 41 6.94 10.30 10.47
C ILE A 41 8.17 10.11 9.58
N ALA A 42 8.93 9.04 9.77
CA ALA A 42 10.11 8.74 8.96
C ALA A 42 9.72 8.55 7.47
N LEU A 43 8.67 7.78 7.21
CA LEU A 43 8.15 7.52 5.87
C LEU A 43 7.67 8.80 5.18
N ALA A 44 6.90 9.63 5.90
CA ALA A 44 6.46 10.93 5.41
C ALA A 44 7.65 11.86 5.13
N GLY A 45 8.66 11.87 6.00
CA GLY A 45 9.89 12.63 5.82
C GLY A 45 10.65 12.23 4.56
N VAL A 46 10.84 10.94 4.32
CA VAL A 46 11.48 10.42 3.10
C VAL A 46 10.72 10.86 1.85
N LEU A 47 9.39 10.78 1.86
CA LEU A 47 8.57 11.20 0.73
C LEU A 47 8.69 12.71 0.46
N VAL A 48 8.63 13.54 1.51
CA VAL A 48 8.79 15.00 1.39
C VAL A 48 10.17 15.35 0.82
N ILE A 49 11.23 14.69 1.28
CA ILE A 49 12.58 14.91 0.76
C ILE A 49 12.65 14.50 -0.72
N ALA A 50 12.11 13.35 -1.09
CA ALA A 50 12.09 12.90 -2.49
C ALA A 50 11.34 13.89 -3.39
N ILE A 51 10.17 14.36 -2.97
CA ILE A 51 9.40 15.39 -3.69
C ILE A 51 10.20 16.69 -3.82
N ALA A 52 10.85 17.14 -2.74
CA ALA A 52 11.62 18.38 -2.75
C ALA A 52 12.83 18.30 -3.69
N LEU A 53 13.59 17.20 -3.64
CA LEU A 53 14.76 16.98 -4.50
C LEU A 53 14.36 16.92 -5.98
N ILE A 54 13.32 16.13 -6.29
CA ILE A 54 12.86 15.96 -7.66
C ILE A 54 12.19 17.25 -8.17
N GLY A 55 11.41 17.93 -7.33
CA GLY A 55 10.75 19.19 -7.66
C GLY A 55 11.72 20.32 -7.94
N ALA A 56 12.78 20.47 -7.14
CA ALA A 56 13.81 21.50 -7.35
C ALA A 56 14.52 21.33 -8.70
N ASP A 57 14.90 20.09 -9.02
CA ASP A 57 15.53 19.73 -10.29
C ASP A 57 14.57 19.98 -11.48
N THR A 58 13.28 19.68 -11.31
CA THR A 58 12.24 19.87 -12.33
C THR A 58 12.00 21.36 -12.64
N VAL A 59 11.96 22.23 -11.62
CA VAL A 59 11.80 23.68 -11.81
C VAL A 59 12.97 24.28 -12.59
N GLY A 60 14.20 23.83 -12.33
CA GLY A 60 15.37 24.26 -13.09
C GLY A 60 15.26 23.91 -14.57
N LEU A 61 14.87 22.67 -14.89
CA LEU A 61 14.70 22.24 -16.27
C LEU A 61 13.54 22.91 -17.00
N VAL A 62 12.45 23.24 -16.30
CA VAL A 62 11.34 24.01 -16.89
C VAL A 62 11.79 25.42 -17.24
N ALA A 63 12.55 26.08 -16.36
CA ALA A 63 13.04 27.44 -16.61
C ALA A 63 13.98 27.49 -17.84
N GLU A 64 14.75 26.43 -18.06
CA GLU A 64 15.71 26.34 -19.17
C GLU A 64 15.05 25.82 -20.47
N GLY A 65 14.16 24.83 -20.37
CA GLY A 65 13.46 24.19 -21.50
C GLY A 65 12.32 24.99 -22.13
N ILE A 66 11.88 26.10 -21.53
CA ILE A 66 10.93 27.03 -22.19
C ILE A 66 11.53 27.66 -23.47
N HIS A 67 12.87 27.65 -23.63
CA HIS A 67 13.53 28.21 -24.81
C HIS A 67 13.78 27.21 -25.95
N GLU A 68 13.82 25.90 -25.68
CA GLU A 68 14.08 24.84 -26.67
C GLU A 68 13.07 23.69 -26.49
N GLY A 69 12.06 23.63 -27.36
CA GLY A 69 11.21 22.43 -27.55
C GLY A 69 10.45 21.92 -26.31
N GLY A 70 9.25 22.46 -26.05
CA GLY A 70 8.47 22.15 -24.84
C GLY A 70 7.98 20.69 -24.64
N ILE A 71 8.10 19.80 -25.63
CA ILE A 71 7.68 18.39 -25.51
C ILE A 71 8.71 17.58 -24.70
N ASP A 72 10.00 17.80 -24.93
CA ASP A 72 11.06 17.08 -24.21
C ASP A 72 11.10 17.48 -22.73
N ALA A 73 10.91 18.78 -22.45
CA ALA A 73 10.76 19.28 -21.09
C ALA A 73 9.53 18.66 -20.39
N ALA A 74 8.39 18.57 -21.07
CA ALA A 74 7.17 17.97 -20.50
C ALA A 74 7.35 16.48 -20.16
N LEU A 75 8.01 15.72 -21.03
CA LEU A 75 8.27 14.29 -20.81
C LEU A 75 9.27 14.04 -19.68
N LEU A 76 10.27 14.92 -19.53
CA LEU A 76 11.26 14.83 -18.45
C LEU A 76 10.64 15.17 -17.08
N ILE A 77 9.73 16.15 -17.03
CA ILE A 77 8.90 16.42 -15.85
C ILE A 77 8.04 15.21 -15.51
N LEU A 78 7.42 14.59 -16.52
CA LEU A 78 6.58 13.41 -16.34
C LEU A 78 7.35 12.24 -15.75
N ASP A 79 8.55 11.94 -16.24
CA ASP A 79 9.43 10.89 -15.70
C ASP A 79 9.76 11.12 -14.21
N ARG A 80 10.06 12.37 -13.84
CA ARG A 80 10.34 12.78 -12.46
C ARG A 80 9.12 12.69 -11.55
N VAL A 81 7.95 13.14 -12.00
CA VAL A 81 6.69 13.00 -11.25
C VAL A 81 6.33 11.52 -11.07
N LEU A 82 6.54 10.71 -12.10
CA LEU A 82 6.32 9.27 -12.05
C LEU A 82 7.30 8.57 -11.10
N LEU A 83 8.55 9.02 -11.02
CA LEU A 83 9.53 8.54 -10.04
C LEU A 83 9.09 8.82 -8.60
N VAL A 84 8.61 10.04 -8.32
CA VAL A 84 7.99 10.38 -7.03
C VAL A 84 6.82 9.44 -6.73
N PHE A 85 5.97 9.19 -7.73
CA PHE A 85 4.80 8.33 -7.57
C PHE A 85 5.19 6.85 -7.34
N ILE A 86 6.31 6.38 -7.91
CA ILE A 86 6.90 5.07 -7.59
C ILE A 86 7.35 5.03 -6.13
N ILE A 87 8.11 6.03 -5.67
CA ILE A 87 8.60 6.09 -4.28
C ILE A 87 7.42 6.16 -3.31
N ALA A 88 6.43 7.01 -3.57
CA ALA A 88 5.23 7.14 -2.75
C ALA A 88 4.48 5.81 -2.60
N GLU A 89 4.30 5.08 -3.70
CA GLU A 89 3.63 3.78 -3.65
C GLU A 89 4.44 2.74 -2.86
N LEU A 90 5.76 2.68 -3.10
CA LEU A 90 6.62 1.74 -2.38
C LEU A 90 6.54 1.99 -0.88
N LEU A 91 6.59 3.26 -0.47
CA LEU A 91 6.43 3.65 0.92
C LEU A 91 5.05 3.26 1.48
N TYR A 92 3.96 3.48 0.73
CA TYR A 92 2.62 3.08 1.15
C TYR A 92 2.48 1.56 1.32
N THR A 93 3.05 0.80 0.38
CA THR A 93 3.07 -0.67 0.41
C THR A 93 3.87 -1.19 1.61
N LEU A 94 5.07 -0.62 1.84
CA LEU A 94 5.91 -0.95 2.98
C LEU A 94 5.20 -0.63 4.30
N ARG A 95 4.52 0.53 4.39
CA ARG A 95 3.71 0.88 5.56
C ARG A 95 2.62 -0.16 5.81
N LEU A 96 1.88 -0.57 4.78
CA LEU A 96 0.81 -1.55 4.96
C LEU A 96 1.35 -2.93 5.37
N SER A 97 2.49 -3.34 4.82
CA SER A 97 3.17 -4.59 5.20
C SER A 97 3.74 -4.55 6.62
N LEU A 98 4.18 -3.39 7.10
CA LEU A 98 4.67 -3.22 8.47
C LEU A 98 3.51 -3.12 9.47
N ALA A 99 2.39 -2.52 9.07
CA ALA A 99 1.18 -2.42 9.88
C ALA A 99 0.45 -3.76 10.06
N ARG A 100 0.61 -4.73 9.14
CA ARG A 100 0.07 -6.08 9.26
C ARG A 100 1.18 -7.12 9.20
N THR A 101 1.49 -7.74 10.33
CA THR A 101 2.42 -8.89 10.43
C THR A 101 1.90 -10.15 9.71
N GLN A 102 0.71 -10.11 9.11
CA GLN A 102 0.15 -11.16 8.26
C GLN A 102 -0.33 -10.56 6.94
N LEU A 103 0.15 -11.11 5.83
CA LEU A 103 -0.25 -10.74 4.48
C LEU A 103 -1.70 -11.20 4.25
N ILE A 104 -2.65 -10.31 4.55
CA ILE A 104 -4.03 -10.50 4.11
C ILE A 104 -4.00 -10.38 2.58
N LEU A 105 -4.47 -11.42 1.90
CA LEU A 105 -4.38 -11.52 0.44
C LEU A 105 -5.12 -10.37 -0.25
N GLU A 106 -6.25 -9.95 0.29
CA GLU A 106 -7.09 -8.93 -0.33
C GLU A 106 -6.41 -7.54 -0.41
N PRO A 107 -5.89 -6.94 0.68
CA PRO A 107 -5.12 -5.70 0.60
C PRO A 107 -3.85 -5.82 -0.25
N PHE A 108 -3.16 -6.96 -0.20
CA PHE A 108 -1.96 -7.20 -0.99
C PHE A 108 -2.26 -7.19 -2.51
N LEU A 109 -3.34 -7.86 -2.92
CA LEU A 109 -3.77 -7.89 -4.32
C LEU A 109 -4.26 -6.52 -4.79
N ILE A 110 -4.93 -5.73 -3.93
CA ILE A 110 -5.32 -4.35 -4.24
C ILE A 110 -4.07 -3.48 -4.46
N ILE A 111 -3.07 -3.56 -3.58
CA ILE A 111 -1.81 -2.83 -3.78
C ILE A 111 -1.11 -3.28 -5.07
N GLY A 112 -1.05 -4.59 -5.32
CA GLY A 112 -0.48 -5.13 -6.55
C GLY A 112 -1.17 -4.56 -7.78
N LEU A 113 -2.50 -4.43 -7.76
CA LEU A 113 -3.27 -3.85 -8.86
C LEU A 113 -2.92 -2.37 -9.07
N VAL A 114 -2.86 -1.56 -7.99
CA VAL A 114 -2.45 -0.15 -8.07
C VAL A 114 -1.02 -0.01 -8.61
N ALA A 115 -0.11 -0.87 -8.18
CA ALA A 115 1.27 -0.87 -8.65
C ALA A 115 1.39 -1.16 -10.16
N VAL A 116 0.56 -2.07 -10.68
CA VAL A 116 0.55 -2.37 -12.13
C VAL A 116 -0.09 -1.23 -12.91
N VAL A 117 -1.19 -0.65 -12.43
CA VAL A 117 -1.81 0.54 -13.06
C VAL A 117 -0.80 1.69 -13.14
N ARG A 118 -0.03 1.94 -12.07
CA ARG A 118 1.07 2.91 -12.10
C ARG A 118 2.05 2.61 -13.24
N ARG A 119 2.52 1.37 -13.37
CA ARG A 119 3.49 1.02 -14.42
C ARG A 119 2.91 1.24 -15.81
N VAL A 120 1.63 0.96 -16.03
CA VAL A 120 0.95 1.27 -17.31
C VAL A 120 1.02 2.77 -17.63
N LEU A 121 0.78 3.66 -16.65
CA LEU A 121 0.89 5.11 -16.87
C LEU A 121 2.32 5.53 -17.25
N VAL A 122 3.33 4.97 -16.58
CA VAL A 122 4.75 5.22 -16.88
C VAL A 122 5.13 4.76 -18.28
N VAL A 123 4.77 3.53 -18.63
CA VAL A 123 5.12 2.94 -19.93
C VAL A 123 4.39 3.67 -21.06
N THR A 124 3.15 4.12 -20.83
CA THR A 124 2.40 4.92 -21.81
C THR A 124 3.04 6.29 -22.03
N ALA A 125 3.51 6.95 -20.96
CA ALA A 125 4.27 8.19 -21.07
C ALA A 125 5.58 8.02 -21.86
N GLN A 126 6.30 6.91 -21.62
CA GLN A 126 7.51 6.57 -22.36
C GLN A 126 7.21 6.23 -23.83
N ALA A 127 6.06 5.63 -24.12
CA ALA A 127 5.62 5.34 -25.49
C ALA A 127 5.44 6.62 -26.31
N GLU A 128 4.88 7.68 -25.72
CA GLU A 128 4.72 8.98 -26.38
C GLU A 128 6.06 9.63 -26.74
N ARG A 129 7.08 9.47 -25.88
CA ARG A 129 8.47 9.89 -26.15
C ARG A 129 9.05 9.15 -27.36
N ILE A 130 8.98 7.82 -27.35
CA ILE A 130 9.54 7.00 -28.45
C ILE A 130 8.82 7.27 -29.76
N LEU A 131 7.51 7.46 -29.73
CA LEU A 131 6.72 7.78 -30.91
C LEU A 131 7.10 9.16 -31.48
N SER A 132 7.34 10.16 -30.62
CA SER A 132 7.79 11.49 -31.03
C SER A 132 9.20 11.48 -31.63
N GLU A 133 10.07 10.60 -31.14
CA GLU A 133 11.43 10.38 -31.66
C GLU A 133 11.47 9.49 -32.92
N GLY A 134 10.31 8.98 -33.39
CA GLY A 134 10.22 8.08 -34.54
C GLY A 134 10.77 6.66 -34.30
N GLY A 135 10.88 6.26 -33.02
CA GLY A 135 11.42 4.96 -32.62
C GLY A 135 10.42 3.80 -32.70
N ASN A 136 10.92 2.58 -32.50
CA ASN A 136 10.11 1.37 -32.56
C ASN A 136 9.28 1.17 -31.28
N LEU A 137 7.95 1.08 -31.44
CA LEU A 137 7.01 0.86 -30.33
C LEU A 137 6.82 -0.62 -29.95
N GLU A 138 7.27 -1.57 -30.77
CA GLU A 138 7.09 -3.01 -30.51
C GLU A 138 7.46 -3.44 -29.08
N PRO A 139 8.62 -3.05 -28.50
CA PRO A 139 8.98 -3.44 -27.13
C PRO A 139 7.99 -2.90 -26.09
N ILE A 140 7.51 -1.68 -26.29
CA ILE A 140 6.58 -1.01 -25.37
C ILE A 140 5.18 -1.62 -25.46
N LEU A 141 4.75 -2.01 -26.66
CA LEU A 141 3.47 -2.70 -26.86
C LEU A 141 3.47 -4.07 -26.21
N TRP A 142 4.58 -4.80 -26.27
CA TRP A 142 4.74 -6.07 -25.56
C TRP A 142 4.70 -5.87 -24.05
N GLU A 143 5.40 -4.86 -23.53
CA GLU A 143 5.34 -4.52 -22.11
C GLU A 143 3.92 -4.16 -21.67
N LEU A 144 3.21 -3.32 -22.43
CA LEU A 144 1.82 -2.96 -22.16
C LEU A 144 0.89 -4.19 -22.17
N GLY A 145 1.10 -5.11 -23.11
CA GLY A 145 0.35 -6.37 -23.20
C GLY A 145 0.57 -7.27 -21.98
N VAL A 146 1.83 -7.40 -21.52
CA VAL A 146 2.17 -8.15 -20.31
C VAL A 146 1.52 -7.50 -19.07
N LEU A 147 1.57 -6.18 -18.97
CA LEU A 147 0.95 -5.43 -17.87
C LEU A 147 -0.57 -5.60 -17.87
N ALA A 148 -1.24 -5.54 -19.02
CA ALA A 148 -2.66 -5.79 -19.15
C ALA A 148 -3.03 -7.23 -18.72
N GLY A 149 -2.24 -8.22 -19.13
CA GLY A 149 -2.40 -9.60 -18.68
C GLY A 149 -2.23 -9.75 -17.16
N LEU A 150 -1.27 -9.04 -16.58
CA LEU A 150 -1.04 -9.02 -15.14
C LEU A 150 -2.21 -8.38 -14.37
N ILE A 151 -2.78 -7.28 -14.87
CA ILE A 151 -4.01 -6.66 -14.31
C ILE A 151 -5.15 -7.67 -14.26
N ILE A 152 -5.40 -8.36 -15.37
CA ILE A 152 -6.47 -9.37 -15.45
C ILE A 152 -6.20 -10.51 -14.45
N SER A 153 -4.95 -11.00 -14.39
CA SER A 153 -4.55 -12.05 -13.45
C SER A 153 -4.78 -11.64 -11.98
N LEU A 154 -4.36 -10.43 -11.59
CA LEU A 154 -4.58 -9.92 -10.24
C LEU A 154 -6.06 -9.68 -9.93
N ALA A 155 -6.84 -9.18 -10.89
CA ALA A 155 -8.27 -8.98 -10.74
C ALA A 155 -9.01 -10.31 -10.54
N VAL A 156 -8.62 -11.36 -11.27
CA VAL A 156 -9.15 -12.72 -11.10
C VAL A 156 -8.76 -13.28 -9.73
N ALA A 157 -7.49 -13.16 -9.33
CA ALA A 157 -7.03 -13.59 -8.01
C ALA A 157 -7.78 -12.87 -6.88
N LEU A 158 -8.02 -11.55 -7.03
CA LEU A 158 -8.76 -10.75 -6.05
C LEU A 158 -10.23 -11.16 -5.97
N SER A 159 -10.87 -11.41 -7.12
CA SER A 159 -12.24 -11.93 -7.20
C SER A 159 -12.37 -13.29 -6.50
N LEU A 160 -11.42 -14.21 -6.72
CA LEU A 160 -11.38 -15.51 -6.05
C LEU A 160 -11.14 -15.37 -4.55
N ALA A 161 -10.21 -14.51 -4.14
CA ALA A 161 -9.91 -14.27 -2.73
C ALA A 161 -11.13 -13.72 -1.98
N ARG A 162 -11.89 -12.78 -2.58
CA ARG A 162 -13.13 -12.24 -2.00
C ARG A 162 -14.22 -13.30 -1.84
N ARG A 163 -14.41 -14.15 -2.85
CA ARG A 163 -15.44 -15.21 -2.81
C ARG A 163 -15.22 -16.23 -1.69
N HIS A 164 -13.98 -16.48 -1.28
CA HIS A 164 -13.68 -17.42 -0.18
C HIS A 164 -13.64 -16.76 1.20
N GLY A 165 -13.65 -15.41 1.27
CA GLY A 165 -13.74 -14.67 2.53
C GLY A 165 -15.17 -14.61 3.10
N ASP A 166 -16.19 -14.72 2.25
CA ASP A 166 -17.62 -14.69 2.60
C ASP A 166 -18.22 -16.11 2.75
N GLY A 167 -17.52 -17.01 3.45
CA GLY A 167 -18.08 -18.30 3.84
C GLY A 167 -19.31 -18.09 4.75
N PRO A 168 -20.50 -18.63 4.42
CA PRO A 168 -21.71 -18.47 5.22
C PRO A 168 -21.45 -18.95 6.65
N ARG A 169 -21.60 -18.07 7.64
CA ARG A 169 -21.79 -18.50 9.02
C ARG A 169 -23.17 -19.15 9.09
N GLU A 170 -23.22 -20.42 8.75
CA GLU A 170 -24.40 -21.25 8.90
C GLU A 170 -24.87 -21.22 10.38
N LEU A 171 -26.15 -20.94 10.55
CA LEU A 171 -27.04 -21.74 11.39
C LEU A 171 -26.57 -22.00 12.83
N GLN A 172 -26.44 -20.93 13.61
CA GLN A 172 -26.50 -21.00 15.08
C GLN A 172 -27.55 -19.99 15.58
N ALA A 173 -28.80 -20.24 15.21
CA ALA A 173 -29.96 -19.80 15.96
C ALA A 173 -30.68 -21.08 16.39
N ASP A 174 -30.76 -21.25 17.71
CA ASP A 174 -31.45 -22.31 18.45
C ASP A 174 -32.85 -22.66 17.91
#